data_AF-A0A0C2DW78-F1
#
_entry.id   AF-A0A0C2DW78-F1
#
_cell.length_a   1.000
_cell.length_b   1.000
_cell.length_c   1.000
_cell.angle_alpha   90.00
_cell.angle_beta   90.00
_cell.angle_gamma   90.00
#
_symmetry.space_group_name_H-M   'P 1'
#
loop_
_entity.id
_entity.type
_entity.pdbx_description
1 polymer ?
#
loop_
_entity_poly.entity_id
_entity_poly.type
_entity_poly.pdbx_seq_one_letter_code
_entity_poly.pdbx_strand_id
1 'polypeptide(L)'
;MTPFVKEKCKRENTAECKNGGYPHPRNCSRCLCPGGYGGIDCTKRPSDECGQELEANRTWQDLEITIQNSNAYDYLDGYKKCHYWIKSPEGTKINIKLEELRFGWDLACKYDGVEIKVKKDQILTGYSGYRSSLKLCEQKNEITLITSQLHE
;
A
#
# COMPACT_ATOMS: atom_id res chain seq x y z
N MET A 1 21.33 -7.24 17.49
CA MET A 1 19.94 -7.40 17.00
C MET A 1 19.91 -8.64 16.14
N THR A 2 19.31 -9.73 16.62
CA THR A 2 19.23 -11.02 15.93
C THR A 2 18.17 -10.97 14.83
N PRO A 3 18.44 -11.43 13.59
CA PRO A 3 17.42 -11.49 12.55
C PRO A 3 16.40 -12.56 12.92
N PHE A 4 15.11 -12.17 12.91
CA PHE A 4 14.01 -13.09 13.10
C PHE A 4 13.88 -14.03 11.89
N VAL A 5 13.76 -15.32 12.20
CA VAL A 5 13.46 -16.48 11.33
C VAL A 5 14.66 -17.04 10.53
N LYS A 6 15.21 -18.16 11.02
CA LYS A 6 16.04 -19.12 10.26
C LYS A 6 15.36 -19.46 8.92
N GLU A 7 16.03 -19.20 7.80
CA GLU A 7 15.60 -19.62 6.46
C GLU A 7 15.28 -21.11 6.46
N LYS A 8 13.98 -21.47 6.39
CA LYS A 8 13.53 -22.86 6.20
C LYS A 8 13.48 -23.24 4.72
N CYS A 9 13.55 -22.26 3.83
CA CYS A 9 13.41 -22.46 2.40
C CYS A 9 14.77 -22.79 1.76
N LYS A 10 14.83 -23.91 1.04
CA LYS A 10 15.99 -24.24 0.19
C LYS A 10 15.93 -23.38 -1.07
N ARG A 11 17.05 -22.75 -1.44
CA ARG A 11 17.14 -21.81 -2.57
C ARG A 11 16.52 -22.33 -3.88
N GLU A 12 16.66 -23.63 -4.14
CA GLU A 12 16.20 -24.30 -5.36
C GLU A 12 14.67 -24.29 -5.58
N ASN A 13 13.88 -24.15 -4.50
CA ASN A 13 12.41 -24.16 -4.55
C ASN A 13 11.81 -22.91 -3.88
N THR A 14 12.53 -21.80 -3.93
CA THR A 14 12.15 -20.55 -3.26
C THR A 14 11.62 -19.55 -4.29
N ALA A 15 10.47 -18.96 -4.01
CA ALA A 15 9.88 -17.92 -4.84
C ALA A 15 10.78 -16.69 -4.92
N GLU A 16 10.89 -16.10 -6.11
CA GLU A 16 11.55 -14.81 -6.31
C GLU A 16 10.61 -13.66 -5.94
N CYS A 17 10.74 -13.16 -4.72
CA CYS A 17 9.92 -12.05 -4.25
C CYS A 17 10.43 -10.70 -4.78
N LYS A 18 9.51 -9.85 -5.22
CA LYS A 18 9.77 -8.47 -5.65
C LYS A 18 9.21 -7.47 -4.62
N ASN A 19 9.44 -6.18 -4.84
CA ASN A 19 8.92 -5.08 -4.02
C ASN A 19 9.18 -5.23 -2.51
N GLY A 20 10.32 -5.80 -2.13
CA GLY A 20 10.68 -5.99 -0.72
C GLY A 20 9.98 -7.16 -0.01
N GLY A 21 9.25 -8.01 -0.75
CA GLY A 21 8.72 -9.26 -0.22
C GLY A 21 9.80 -10.28 0.08
N TYR A 22 9.44 -11.28 0.89
CA TYR A 22 10.34 -12.39 1.23
C TYR A 22 9.60 -13.72 1.22
N PRO A 23 10.29 -14.85 1.00
CA PRO A 23 9.65 -16.16 0.92
C PRO A 23 8.88 -16.51 2.18
N HIS A 24 7.66 -17.02 2.01
CA HIS A 24 6.82 -17.37 3.14
C HIS A 24 7.44 -18.56 3.91
N PRO A 25 7.71 -18.45 5.22
CA PRO A 25 8.56 -19.39 5.96
C PRO A 25 7.97 -20.81 6.12
N ARG A 26 6.68 -20.98 5.82
CA ARG A 26 5.99 -22.29 5.78
C ARG A 26 5.59 -22.74 4.37
N ASN A 27 5.75 -21.89 3.36
CA ASN A 27 5.39 -22.20 1.98
C ASN A 27 6.31 -21.44 1.02
N CYS A 28 7.42 -22.05 0.68
CA CYS A 28 8.51 -21.39 -0.05
C CYS A 28 8.16 -21.02 -1.50
N SER A 29 7.08 -21.55 -2.07
CA SER A 29 6.64 -21.23 -3.42
C SER A 29 5.84 -19.93 -3.53
N ARG A 30 5.64 -19.20 -2.42
CA ARG A 30 4.99 -17.90 -2.40
C ARG A 30 5.70 -16.92 -1.48
N CYS A 31 5.44 -15.64 -1.69
CA CYS A 31 5.98 -14.55 -0.91
C CYS A 31 5.02 -14.04 0.15
N LEU A 32 5.58 -13.54 1.25
CA LEU A 32 4.93 -12.60 2.14
C LEU A 32 5.24 -11.20 1.61
N CYS A 33 4.19 -10.44 1.32
CA CYS A 33 4.30 -9.15 0.64
C CYS A 33 4.16 -7.99 1.62
N PRO A 34 4.93 -6.90 1.42
CA PRO A 34 4.68 -5.65 2.14
C PRO A 34 3.30 -5.10 1.82
N GLY A 35 2.76 -4.26 2.71
CA GLY A 35 1.49 -3.58 2.50
C GLY A 35 1.48 -2.81 1.18
N GLY A 36 0.41 -2.96 0.39
CA GLY A 36 0.35 -2.43 -0.97
C GLY A 36 0.70 -3.39 -2.09
N TYR A 37 1.16 -4.61 -1.77
CA TYR A 37 1.58 -5.60 -2.76
C TYR A 37 0.98 -6.99 -2.47
N GLY A 38 0.74 -7.75 -3.52
CA GLY A 38 0.13 -9.08 -3.47
C GLY A 38 0.55 -9.96 -4.65
N GLY A 39 -0.10 -11.12 -4.76
CA GLY A 39 0.31 -12.17 -5.69
C GLY A 39 1.38 -13.09 -5.09
N ILE A 40 1.81 -14.08 -5.88
CA ILE A 40 2.77 -15.11 -5.44
C ILE A 40 4.16 -14.50 -5.20
N ASP A 41 4.49 -13.43 -5.92
CA ASP A 41 5.81 -12.78 -6.02
C ASP A 41 5.79 -11.29 -5.61
N CYS A 42 4.66 -10.79 -5.10
CA CYS A 42 4.46 -9.39 -4.72
C CYS A 42 4.50 -8.39 -5.88
N THR A 43 4.25 -8.83 -7.12
CA THR A 43 4.21 -7.95 -8.32
C THR A 43 2.79 -7.47 -8.69
N LYS A 44 1.78 -7.90 -7.94
CA LYS A 44 0.39 -7.54 -8.20
C LYS A 44 -0.13 -6.58 -7.13
N ARG A 45 -1.12 -5.78 -7.48
CA ARG A 45 -1.94 -5.07 -6.51
C ARG A 45 -2.63 -6.10 -5.60
N PRO A 46 -2.76 -5.85 -4.28
CA PRO A 46 -3.54 -6.71 -3.40
C PRO A 46 -4.95 -6.95 -3.96
N SER A 47 -5.45 -8.16 -3.74
CA SER A 47 -6.75 -8.59 -4.25
C SER A 47 -7.87 -8.22 -3.27
N ASP A 48 -7.99 -6.94 -2.95
CA ASP A 48 -9.07 -6.44 -2.09
C ASP A 48 -10.31 -6.08 -2.91
N GLU A 49 -11.43 -5.90 -2.22
CA GLU A 49 -12.74 -5.55 -2.79
C GLU A 49 -12.80 -4.15 -3.40
N CYS A 50 -11.77 -3.32 -3.18
CA CYS A 50 -11.70 -1.93 -3.62
C CYS A 50 -10.28 -1.52 -4.04
N GLY A 51 -10.16 -0.30 -4.55
CA GLY A 51 -8.94 0.20 -5.17
C GLY A 51 -8.82 -0.16 -6.65
N GLN A 52 -7.83 0.43 -7.33
CA GLN A 52 -7.68 0.32 -8.78
C GLN A 52 -6.26 0.62 -9.23
N GLU A 53 -5.91 0.17 -10.43
CA GLU A 53 -4.74 0.67 -11.15
C GLU A 53 -5.14 1.89 -11.98
N LEU A 54 -4.36 2.96 -11.89
CA LEU A 54 -4.60 4.24 -12.55
C LEU A 54 -3.35 4.65 -13.32
N GLU A 55 -3.55 5.34 -14.44
CA GLU A 55 -2.46 5.95 -15.21
C GLU A 55 -2.47 7.46 -15.02
N ALA A 56 -1.35 7.98 -14.49
CA ALA A 56 -1.10 9.40 -14.41
C ALA A 56 -0.65 9.95 -15.76
N ASN A 57 -1.21 11.09 -16.15
CA ASN A 57 -0.84 11.79 -17.37
C ASN A 57 -0.25 13.18 -17.07
N ARG A 58 -0.05 14.01 -18.10
CA ARG A 58 0.58 15.33 -17.96
C ARG A 58 -0.35 16.40 -17.38
N THR A 59 -1.63 16.10 -17.20
CA THR A 59 -2.65 16.98 -16.64
C THR A 59 -3.07 16.49 -15.26
N TRP A 60 -3.56 17.39 -14.40
CA TRP A 60 -4.10 16.99 -13.11
C TRP A 60 -5.37 16.15 -13.30
N GLN A 61 -5.47 15.08 -12.53
CA GLN A 61 -6.61 14.17 -12.50
C GLN A 61 -7.06 14.06 -11.05
N ASP A 62 -8.35 14.26 -10.82
CA ASP A 62 -8.93 14.15 -9.49
C ASP A 62 -9.26 12.69 -9.17
N LEU A 63 -8.95 12.28 -7.95
CA LEU A 63 -9.26 10.96 -7.42
C LEU A 63 -9.96 11.14 -6.07
N GLU A 64 -11.26 10.90 -6.05
CA GLU A 64 -12.05 10.86 -4.84
C GLU A 64 -12.10 9.41 -4.31
N ILE A 65 -11.82 9.24 -3.02
CA ILE A 65 -11.81 7.92 -2.36
C ILE A 65 -12.72 7.99 -1.15
N THR A 66 -13.75 7.15 -1.17
CA THR A 66 -14.63 6.92 -0.03
C THR A 66 -14.51 5.47 0.40
N ILE A 67 -14.21 5.25 1.67
CA ILE A 67 -14.07 3.92 2.25
C ILE A 67 -15.07 3.77 3.40
N GLN A 68 -15.76 2.64 3.42
CA GLN A 68 -16.66 2.26 4.50
C GLN A 68 -16.48 0.78 4.82
N ASN A 69 -16.15 0.52 6.07
CA ASN A 69 -16.02 -0.75 6.72
C ASN A 69 -17.30 -0.97 7.53
N SER A 70 -18.09 -1.95 7.10
CA SER A 70 -19.38 -2.26 7.72
C SER A 70 -19.25 -3.27 8.86
N ASN A 71 -18.08 -3.89 9.03
CA ASN A 71 -17.84 -4.89 10.06
C ASN A 71 -16.33 -5.16 10.25
N ALA A 72 -15.77 -4.83 11.43
CA ALA A 72 -14.36 -5.10 11.73
C ALA A 72 -14.01 -6.60 11.65
N TYR A 73 -14.95 -7.51 11.90
CA TYR A 73 -14.67 -8.95 11.90
C TYR A 73 -14.39 -9.52 10.49
N ASP A 74 -14.70 -8.77 9.43
CA ASP A 74 -14.42 -9.20 8.06
C ASP A 74 -12.92 -9.11 7.71
N TYR A 75 -12.13 -8.41 8.54
CA TYR A 75 -10.72 -8.12 8.28
C TYR A 75 -9.85 -8.57 9.46
N LEU A 76 -8.72 -9.24 9.18
CA LEU A 76 -7.85 -9.84 10.20
C LEU A 76 -7.33 -8.84 11.25
N ASP A 77 -7.08 -7.60 10.84
CA ASP A 77 -6.63 -6.51 11.72
C ASP A 77 -7.74 -5.51 12.02
N GLY A 78 -8.97 -5.80 11.60
CA GLY A 78 -10.14 -4.93 11.75
C GLY A 78 -10.30 -3.88 10.64
N TYR A 79 -9.30 -3.65 9.80
CA TYR A 79 -9.33 -2.57 8.81
C TYR A 79 -9.73 -3.08 7.44
N LYS A 80 -10.78 -2.48 6.87
CA LYS A 80 -10.96 -2.49 5.42
C LYS A 80 -9.86 -1.67 4.80
N LYS A 81 -9.16 -2.23 3.80
CA LYS A 81 -8.08 -1.53 3.09
C LYS A 81 -8.37 -1.51 1.59
N CYS A 82 -8.20 -0.35 0.97
CA CYS A 82 -8.23 -0.19 -0.48
C CYS A 82 -6.84 0.20 -0.97
N HIS A 83 -6.35 -0.51 -1.98
CA HIS A 83 -5.03 -0.25 -2.55
C HIS A 83 -5.16 0.29 -3.97
N TYR A 84 -4.57 1.46 -4.21
CA TYR A 84 -4.53 2.12 -5.51
C TYR A 84 -3.09 2.17 -6.03
N TRP A 85 -2.88 1.77 -7.27
CA TRP A 85 -1.58 1.85 -7.93
C TRP A 85 -1.65 2.90 -9.03
N ILE A 86 -0.94 4.02 -8.84
CA ILE A 86 -0.86 5.08 -9.84
C ILE A 86 0.46 4.93 -10.58
N LYS A 87 0.39 4.66 -11.87
CA LYS A 87 1.55 4.41 -12.73
C LYS A 87 1.69 5.52 -13.76
N SER A 88 2.92 5.74 -14.20
CA SER A 88 3.24 6.62 -15.33
C SER A 88 4.39 6.01 -16.14
N PRO A 89 4.57 6.43 -17.40
CA PRO A 89 5.66 5.92 -18.24
C PRO A 89 7.04 6.03 -17.57
N GLU A 90 7.94 5.12 -17.89
CA GLU A 90 9.31 5.14 -17.36
C GLU A 90 9.99 6.50 -17.62
N GLY A 91 10.82 6.95 -16.67
CA GLY A 91 11.51 8.24 -16.75
C GLY A 91 10.64 9.46 -16.42
N THR A 92 9.36 9.27 -16.08
CA THR A 92 8.47 10.34 -15.61
C THR A 92 8.37 10.37 -14.08
N LYS A 93 7.75 11.41 -13.54
CA LYS A 93 7.50 11.60 -12.10
C LYS A 93 6.04 11.92 -11.89
N ILE A 94 5.43 11.29 -10.90
CA ILE A 94 4.04 11.55 -10.51
C ILE A 94 4.05 12.58 -9.38
N ASN A 95 3.26 13.64 -9.54
CA ASN A 95 3.00 14.60 -8.46
C ASN A 95 1.67 14.26 -7.80
N ILE A 96 1.65 14.19 -6.48
CA ILE A 96 0.42 14.00 -5.70
C ILE A 96 0.19 15.21 -4.83
N LYS A 97 -1.06 15.70 -4.88
CA LYS A 97 -1.57 16.75 -4.01
C LYS A 97 -2.79 16.18 -3.28
N LEU A 98 -2.72 16.14 -1.95
CA LEU A 98 -3.91 15.89 -1.15
C LEU A 98 -4.66 17.21 -0.98
N GLU A 99 -5.88 17.28 -1.49
CA GLU A 99 -6.71 18.49 -1.39
C GLU A 99 -7.58 18.50 -0.14
N GLU A 100 -8.25 17.38 0.13
CA GLU A 100 -9.14 17.24 1.28
C GLU A 100 -8.99 15.84 1.86
N LEU A 101 -8.98 15.76 3.19
CA LEU A 101 -9.05 14.52 3.94
C LEU A 101 -10.15 14.69 4.98
N ARG A 102 -11.16 13.81 4.93
CA ARG A 102 -12.24 13.76 5.92
C ARG A 102 -12.13 12.43 6.65
N PHE A 103 -11.86 12.51 7.95
CA PHE A 103 -11.77 11.36 8.85
C PHE A 103 -12.86 11.49 9.93
N GLY A 104 -13.22 10.37 10.56
CA GLY A 104 -14.06 10.36 11.76
C GLY A 104 -13.44 11.20 12.90
N TRP A 105 -14.24 11.56 13.90
CA TRP A 105 -13.92 12.57 14.92
C TRP A 105 -12.83 12.17 15.95
N ASP A 106 -11.95 11.22 15.65
CA ASP A 106 -10.91 10.82 16.60
C ASP A 106 -9.59 11.59 16.37
N LEU A 107 -8.90 11.91 17.47
CA LEU A 107 -7.67 12.72 17.48
C LEU A 107 -6.42 11.95 16.98
N ALA A 108 -6.55 10.64 16.78
CA ALA A 108 -5.52 9.77 16.23
C ALA A 108 -5.99 9.14 14.91
N CYS A 109 -5.08 8.84 13.98
CA CYS A 109 -5.31 7.97 12.81
C CYS A 109 -5.56 6.51 13.24
N LYS A 110 -6.47 6.33 14.21
CA LYS A 110 -6.82 5.05 14.82
C LYS A 110 -7.90 4.36 14.01
N TYR A 111 -8.89 5.10 13.53
CA TYR A 111 -9.98 4.53 12.74
C TYR A 111 -9.73 4.69 11.24
N ASP A 112 -9.26 5.85 10.82
CA ASP A 112 -9.03 6.15 9.41
C ASP A 112 -7.56 6.48 9.13
N GLY A 113 -7.08 6.04 7.97
CA GLY A 113 -5.71 6.27 7.54
C GLY A 113 -5.55 6.32 6.02
N VAL A 114 -4.61 7.16 5.60
CA VAL A 114 -4.08 7.17 4.23
C VAL A 114 -2.56 7.01 4.32
N GLU A 115 -2.00 5.99 3.67
CA GLU A 115 -0.57 5.78 3.50
C GLU A 115 -0.19 5.95 2.03
N ILE A 116 0.81 6.79 1.76
CA ILE A 116 1.34 7.02 0.42
C ILE A 116 2.77 6.48 0.33
N LYS A 117 2.95 5.38 -0.41
CA LYS A 117 4.25 4.73 -0.62
C LYS A 117 4.87 5.23 -1.92
N VAL A 118 5.86 6.11 -1.77
CA VAL A 118 6.58 6.79 -2.85
C VAL A 118 8.08 6.48 -2.86
N LYS A 119 8.61 5.99 -1.74
CA LYS A 119 10.03 5.65 -1.57
C LYS A 119 10.42 4.45 -2.42
N LYS A 120 11.71 4.31 -2.75
CA LYS A 120 12.25 3.14 -3.47
C LYS A 120 12.09 1.85 -2.67
N ASP A 121 12.43 1.90 -1.38
CA ASP A 121 12.20 0.79 -0.46
C ASP A 121 10.73 0.73 -0.07
N GLN A 122 10.04 -0.31 -0.54
CA GLN A 122 8.61 -0.52 -0.31
C GLN A 122 8.30 -1.13 1.06
N ILE A 123 9.32 -1.56 1.81
CA ILE A 123 9.15 -2.09 3.17
C ILE A 123 8.84 -0.95 4.14
N LEU A 124 9.41 0.23 3.90
CA LEU A 124 9.22 1.39 4.77
C LEU A 124 7.76 1.87 4.72
N THR A 125 7.26 2.29 5.88
CA THR A 125 5.97 3.00 5.98
C THR A 125 6.05 4.26 5.12
N GLY A 126 5.02 4.45 4.31
CA GLY A 126 4.83 5.65 3.50
C GLY A 126 4.58 6.91 4.34
N TYR A 127 4.17 7.96 3.67
CA TYR A 127 3.69 9.17 4.36
C TYR A 127 2.26 8.92 4.88
N SER A 128 2.04 9.19 6.16
CA SER A 128 0.73 9.19 6.82
C SER A 128 0.40 10.59 7.32
N GLY A 129 -0.82 11.10 7.13
CA GLY A 129 -1.18 12.46 7.53
C GLY A 129 -2.65 12.70 7.86
N TYR A 130 -2.88 13.64 8.78
CA TYR A 130 -4.20 14.18 9.19
C TYR A 130 -4.51 15.56 8.56
N ARG A 131 -3.51 16.22 7.94
CA ARG A 131 -3.66 17.59 7.42
C ARG A 131 -3.98 17.61 5.93
N SER A 132 -5.00 18.38 5.57
CA SER A 132 -5.51 18.66 4.22
C SER A 132 -4.53 19.35 3.26
N SER A 133 -3.24 19.45 3.58
CA SER A 133 -2.26 20.21 2.76
C SER A 133 -0.88 19.59 2.69
N LEU A 134 -0.80 18.26 2.57
CA LEU A 134 0.45 17.57 2.26
C LEU A 134 0.69 17.54 0.75
N LYS A 135 1.76 18.19 0.29
CA LYS A 135 2.30 18.01 -1.07
C LYS A 135 3.48 17.04 -1.00
N LEU A 136 3.41 15.94 -1.75
CA LEU A 136 4.51 14.98 -1.87
C LEU A 136 5.12 15.09 -3.26
N CYS A 137 6.37 15.53 -3.30
CA CYS A 137 7.20 15.58 -4.51
C CYS A 137 8.31 14.54 -4.38
N GLU A 138 7.98 13.25 -4.43
CA GLU A 138 8.98 12.18 -4.52
C GLU A 138 9.10 11.68 -5.96
N GLN A 139 10.30 11.21 -6.33
CA GLN A 139 10.64 10.86 -7.71
C GLN A 139 10.38 9.38 -7.96
N LYS A 140 9.14 9.04 -8.32
CA LYS A 140 8.78 7.68 -8.76
C LYS A 140 7.71 7.75 -9.85
N ASN A 141 7.72 6.77 -10.76
CA ASN A 141 6.72 6.58 -11.81
C ASN A 141 5.66 5.53 -11.42
N GLU A 142 5.72 5.01 -10.19
CA GLU A 142 4.69 4.15 -9.60
C GLU A 142 4.49 4.53 -8.13
N ILE A 143 3.26 4.83 -7.74
CA ILE A 143 2.87 5.18 -6.38
C ILE A 143 1.79 4.22 -5.90
N THR A 144 1.96 3.70 -4.68
CA THR A 144 0.92 2.93 -4.01
C THR A 144 0.25 3.79 -2.95
N LEU A 145 -1.07 3.94 -3.05
CA LEU A 145 -1.90 4.56 -2.04
C LEU A 145 -2.67 3.47 -1.31
N ILE A 146 -2.66 3.52 0.02
CA ILE A 146 -3.40 2.61 0.88
C ILE A 146 -4.35 3.46 1.69
N THR A 147 -5.65 3.25 1.53
CA THR A 147 -6.64 3.82 2.44
C THR A 147 -7.16 2.73 3.35
N SER A 148 -7.35 3.03 4.63
CA SER A 148 -7.76 2.07 5.63
C SER A 148 -8.82 2.64 6.54
N GLN A 149 -9.82 1.83 6.88
CA GLN A 149 -10.89 2.20 7.80
C GLN A 149 -11.20 1.04 8.75
N LEU A 150 -11.15 1.29 10.05
CA LEU A 150 -11.65 0.40 11.11
C LEU A 150 -13.14 0.68 11.31
N HIS A 151 -13.93 -0.36 11.51
CA HIS A 151 -15.34 -0.19 11.90
C HIS A 151 -15.41 0.46 13.29
N GLU A 152 -16.30 1.46 13.45
CA GLU A 152 -16.56 2.14 14.72
C GLU A 152 -17.27 1.26 15.76
#